data_AF-A0ABD1PM91-F1
#
_entry.id   AF-A0ABD1PM91-F1
#
_cell.length_a   1.000
_cell.length_b   1.000
_cell.length_c   1.000
_cell.angle_alpha   90.00
_cell.angle_beta   90.00
_cell.angle_gamma   90.00
#
_symmetry.space_group_name_H-M   'P 1'
#
loop_
_entity.id
_entity.type
_entity.pdbx_description
1 polymer ?
#
loop_
_entity_poly.entity_id
_entity_poly.type
_entity_poly.pdbx_seq_one_letter_code
_entity_poly.pdbx_strand_id
1 'polypeptide(L)'
;MSMVGSLPNLQVLKLRRTDLRAAFFRQEWITNAGEFLQLKYLLLEKITLEYWRVDRTPFPKLERLVFKDCYNFGIPNEIKEIPTLRSIEVYGHGGLVLHSAMNIQEEQRRLGNDGLQILIVNSRNRTGLCLN
;
A
#
# COMPACT_ATOMS: atom_id res chain seq x y z
N MET A 1 -12.44 -7.65 -12.75
CA MET A 1 -13.43 -6.99 -11.86
C MET A 1 -13.81 -7.94 -10.73
N SER A 2 -13.39 -7.59 -9.51
CA SER A 2 -13.75 -8.28 -8.27
C SER A 2 -15.05 -7.73 -7.68
N MET A 3 -15.85 -8.59 -7.04
CA MET A 3 -17.11 -8.15 -6.40
C MET A 3 -16.89 -7.03 -5.37
N VAL A 4 -15.80 -7.10 -4.60
CA VAL A 4 -15.43 -6.09 -3.60
C VAL A 4 -14.96 -4.80 -4.28
N GLY A 5 -14.17 -4.90 -5.35
CA GLY A 5 -13.68 -3.77 -6.13
C GLY A 5 -14.78 -2.95 -6.79
N SER A 6 -15.91 -3.57 -7.12
CA SER A 6 -17.06 -2.88 -7.73
C SER A 6 -18.01 -2.21 -6.73
N LEU A 7 -17.74 -2.27 -5.42
CA LEU A 7 -18.61 -1.66 -4.42
C LEU A 7 -18.60 -0.11 -4.53
N PRO A 8 -19.75 0.53 -4.82
CA PRO A 8 -19.78 1.93 -5.25
C PRO A 8 -19.50 2.93 -4.13
N ASN A 9 -19.59 2.53 -2.86
CA ASN A 9 -19.37 3.38 -1.69
C ASN A 9 -18.22 2.90 -0.79
N LEU A 10 -17.42 1.93 -1.25
CA LEU A 10 -16.34 1.37 -0.45
C LEU A 10 -15.20 2.39 -0.32
N GLN A 11 -15.14 3.07 0.83
CA GLN A 11 -14.10 4.06 1.14
C GLN A 11 -12.95 3.49 1.97
N VAL A 12 -13.19 2.40 2.71
CA VAL A 12 -12.23 1.81 3.64
C VAL A 12 -12.18 0.30 3.41
N LEU A 13 -10.99 -0.20 3.06
CA LEU A 13 -10.73 -1.62 2.92
C LEU A 13 -9.60 -2.03 3.86
N LYS A 14 -9.86 -3.05 4.68
CA LYS A 14 -8.90 -3.60 5.63
C LYS A 14 -8.79 -5.09 5.39
N LEU A 15 -7.67 -5.53 4.83
CA LEU A 15 -7.38 -6.94 4.60
C LEU A 15 -6.41 -7.41 5.67
N ARG A 16 -6.88 -8.35 6.49
CA ARG A 16 -6.13 -8.91 7.60
C ARG A 16 -6.03 -10.41 7.45
N ARG A 17 -4.81 -10.93 7.47
CA ARG A 17 -4.60 -12.37 7.55
C ARG A 17 -4.54 -12.80 9.02
N THR A 18 -5.40 -13.73 9.39
CA THR A 18 -5.47 -14.29 10.75
C THR A 18 -4.73 -15.62 10.88
N ASP A 19 -4.59 -16.38 9.78
CA ASP A 19 -3.87 -17.65 9.75
C ASP A 19 -2.47 -17.51 9.13
N LEU A 20 -1.45 -17.71 9.97
CA LEU A 20 -0.02 -17.74 9.60
C LEU A 20 0.47 -19.13 9.16
N ARG A 21 -0.35 -20.18 9.29
CA ARG A 21 0.01 -21.58 9.01
C ARG A 21 -0.25 -21.98 7.56
N ALA A 22 -1.16 -21.29 6.87
CA ALA A 22 -1.31 -21.49 5.43
C ALA A 22 0.00 -21.10 4.74
N ALA A 23 0.73 -22.11 4.27
CA ALA A 23 2.02 -21.96 3.63
C ALA A 23 1.98 -20.85 2.57
N PHE A 24 3.07 -20.10 2.51
CA PHE A 24 3.58 -19.26 1.42
C PHE A 24 2.89 -19.45 0.05
N PHE A 25 1.62 -19.08 -0.08
CA PHE A 25 0.99 -19.07 -1.38
C PHE A 25 1.54 -17.84 -2.09
N ARG A 26 2.20 -18.13 -3.20
CA ARG A 26 2.57 -17.25 -4.31
C ARG A 26 1.33 -16.53 -4.87
N GLN A 27 0.63 -15.80 -4.01
CA GLN A 27 -0.59 -15.08 -4.36
C GLN A 27 -0.16 -13.77 -4.97
N GLU A 28 -0.54 -13.61 -6.23
CA GLU A 28 -0.55 -12.31 -6.86
C GLU A 28 -1.85 -11.59 -6.48
N TRP A 29 -1.74 -10.32 -6.11
CA TRP A 29 -2.91 -9.46 -6.03
C TRP A 29 -2.93 -8.54 -7.24
N ILE A 30 -3.92 -8.71 -8.10
CA ILE A 30 -4.13 -7.87 -9.29
C ILE A 30 -5.33 -6.98 -9.04
N THR A 31 -5.12 -5.66 -9.03
CA THR A 31 -6.19 -4.67 -8.95
C THR A 31 -6.49 -4.15 -10.35
N ASN A 32 -7.66 -4.50 -10.87
CA ASN A 32 -8.05 -4.17 -12.25
C ASN A 32 -8.50 -2.71 -12.38
N ALA A 33 -8.40 -2.17 -13.60
CA ALA A 33 -8.94 -0.86 -13.92
C ALA A 33 -10.44 -0.79 -13.58
N GLY A 34 -10.87 0.34 -13.02
CA GLY A 34 -12.27 0.56 -12.63
C GLY A 34 -12.67 -0.03 -11.27
N GLU A 35 -11.77 -0.72 -10.56
CA GLU A 35 -12.03 -1.18 -9.19
C GLU A 35 -11.67 -0.10 -8.15
N PHE A 36 -12.34 -0.17 -7.00
CA PHE A 36 -12.04 0.64 -5.80
C PHE A 36 -12.10 2.16 -6.04
N LEU A 37 -13.01 2.62 -6.90
CA LEU A 37 -13.14 4.01 -7.34
C LEU A 37 -13.39 5.03 -6.21
N GLN A 38 -13.97 4.60 -5.09
CA GLN A 38 -14.21 5.45 -3.92
C GLN A 38 -13.24 5.19 -2.77
N LEU A 39 -12.26 4.29 -2.94
CA LEU A 39 -11.41 3.86 -1.84
C LEU A 39 -10.47 5.00 -1.43
N LYS A 40 -10.51 5.36 -0.15
CA LYS A 40 -9.67 6.39 0.48
C LYS A 40 -8.62 5.80 1.41
N TYR A 41 -8.90 4.63 1.98
CA TYR A 41 -8.04 3.98 2.93
C TYR A 41 -7.89 2.49 2.61
N LEU A 42 -6.65 2.05 2.43
CA LEU A 42 -6.29 0.65 2.27
C LEU A 42 -5.32 0.23 3.38
N LEU A 43 -5.70 -0.80 4.13
CA LEU A 43 -4.81 -1.48 5.06
C LEU A 43 -4.61 -2.93 4.65
N LEU A 44 -3.34 -3.33 4.59
CA LEU A 44 -2.89 -4.71 4.49
C LEU A 44 -2.16 -5.07 5.79
N GLU A 45 -2.61 -6.12 6.46
CA GLU A 45 -2.02 -6.57 7.72
C GLU A 45 -1.76 -8.08 7.67
N LYS A 46 -0.51 -8.47 7.95
CA LYS A 46 -0.01 -9.85 7.89
C LYS A 46 -0.18 -10.47 6.50
N ILE A 47 -0.12 -9.64 5.46
CA ILE A 47 -0.29 -10.06 4.08
C ILE A 47 1.08 -10.41 3.49
N THR A 48 1.18 -11.61 2.93
CA THR A 48 2.33 -12.07 2.16
C THR A 48 1.87 -12.34 0.74
N LEU A 49 2.47 -11.67 -0.24
CA LEU A 49 2.19 -11.82 -1.66
C LEU A 49 3.50 -12.10 -2.40
N GLU A 50 3.41 -12.71 -3.58
CA GLU A 50 4.55 -12.74 -4.51
C GLU A 50 4.63 -11.43 -5.28
N TYR A 51 3.48 -10.96 -5.78
CA TYR A 51 3.37 -9.70 -6.49
C TYR A 51 2.10 -8.97 -6.10
N TRP A 52 2.20 -7.66 -5.98
CA TRP A 52 1.05 -6.77 -6.11
C TRP A 52 1.18 -6.10 -7.47
N ARG A 53 0.15 -6.21 -8.31
CA ARG A 53 0.09 -5.61 -9.64
C ARG A 53 -1.16 -4.76 -9.73
N VAL A 54 -1.03 -3.68 -10.45
CA VAL A 54 -2.06 -2.67 -10.59
C VAL A 54 -2.19 -2.37 -12.09
N ASP A 55 -3.41 -2.45 -12.60
CA ASP A 55 -3.71 -1.98 -13.96
C ASP A 55 -3.88 -0.44 -13.97
N ARG A 56 -3.96 0.15 -15.16
CA ARG A 56 -4.00 1.61 -15.36
C ARG A 56 -5.10 2.26 -14.50
N THR A 57 -4.75 3.38 -13.86
CA THR A 57 -5.59 4.20 -12.96
C THR A 57 -6.05 3.54 -11.64
N PRO A 58 -5.12 3.06 -10.79
CA PRO A 58 -5.49 2.57 -9.47
C PRO A 58 -6.11 3.63 -8.58
N PHE A 59 -7.10 3.22 -7.78
CA PHE A 59 -7.55 3.90 -6.56
C PHE A 59 -7.54 5.44 -6.66
N PRO A 60 -8.35 6.06 -7.55
CA PRO A 60 -8.22 7.48 -7.88
C PRO A 60 -8.43 8.44 -6.69
N LYS A 61 -9.02 7.93 -5.59
CA LYS A 61 -9.30 8.67 -4.35
C LYS A 61 -8.50 8.20 -3.15
N LEU A 62 -7.48 7.35 -3.34
CA LEU A 62 -6.73 6.79 -2.22
C LEU A 62 -5.92 7.88 -1.53
N GLU A 63 -6.21 8.08 -0.24
CA GLU A 63 -5.53 9.07 0.57
C GLU A 63 -4.44 8.44 1.45
N ARG A 64 -4.66 7.19 1.91
CA ARG A 64 -3.78 6.52 2.88
C ARG A 64 -3.61 5.04 2.56
N LEU A 65 -2.36 4.61 2.56
CA LEU A 65 -1.95 3.23 2.33
C LEU A 65 -1.14 2.71 3.52
N VAL A 66 -1.61 1.64 4.16
CA VAL A 66 -1.03 1.15 5.42
C VAL A 66 -0.65 -0.32 5.29
N PHE A 67 0.60 -0.64 5.63
CA PHE A 67 1.12 -1.99 5.71
C PHE A 67 1.51 -2.32 7.14
N LYS A 68 1.05 -3.45 7.65
CA LYS A 68 1.43 -3.96 8.97
C LYS A 68 1.91 -5.38 8.86
N ASP A 69 3.17 -5.63 9.17
CA ASP A 69 3.77 -6.96 9.10
C ASP A 69 3.52 -7.63 7.72
N CYS A 70 3.77 -6.89 6.63
CA CYS A 70 3.63 -7.38 5.26
C CYS A 70 4.98 -7.79 4.67
N TYR A 71 4.99 -8.85 3.85
CA TYR A 71 6.23 -9.47 3.38
C TYR A 71 6.19 -9.83 1.89
N ASN A 72 7.37 -9.81 1.24
CA ASN A 72 7.67 -10.37 -0.08
C ASN A 72 7.10 -9.69 -1.34
N PHE A 73 6.46 -8.53 -1.23
CA PHE A 73 6.04 -7.74 -2.39
C PHE A 73 6.44 -6.27 -2.25
N GLY A 74 6.60 -5.59 -3.38
CA GLY A 74 6.78 -4.14 -3.47
C GLY A 74 5.46 -3.42 -3.75
N ILE A 75 5.46 -2.11 -3.53
CA ILE A 75 4.34 -1.25 -3.94
C ILE A 75 4.46 -1.00 -5.45
N PRO A 76 3.39 -1.21 -6.24
CA PRO A 76 3.38 -0.91 -7.67
C PRO A 76 3.70 0.56 -7.94
N ASN A 77 4.48 0.81 -9.00
CA ASN A 77 4.94 2.14 -9.35
C ASN A 77 3.77 3.09 -9.68
N GLU A 78 2.67 2.56 -10.21
CA GLU A 78 1.43 3.27 -10.53
C GLU A 78 0.81 3.98 -9.31
N ILE A 79 1.10 3.51 -8.08
CA ILE A 79 0.63 4.15 -6.85
C ILE A 79 1.20 5.57 -6.69
N LYS A 80 2.40 5.85 -7.23
CA LYS A 80 3.01 7.18 -7.17
C LYS A 80 2.23 8.23 -7.96
N GLU A 81 1.42 7.80 -8.93
CA GLU A 81 0.67 8.70 -9.81
C GLU A 81 -0.67 9.10 -9.21
N ILE A 82 -1.04 8.59 -8.02
CA ILE A 82 -2.30 8.91 -7.36
C ILE A 82 -2.18 10.29 -6.71
N PRO A 83 -2.89 11.32 -7.22
CA PRO A 83 -2.71 12.69 -6.75
C PRO A 83 -3.31 12.94 -5.36
N THR A 84 -4.20 12.05 -4.92
CA THR A 84 -4.86 12.15 -3.61
C THR A 84 -4.07 11.47 -2.50
N LEU A 85 -3.01 10.73 -2.82
CA LEU A 85 -2.23 9.96 -1.85
C LEU A 85 -1.41 10.89 -0.96
N ARG A 86 -1.68 10.84 0.34
CA ARG A 86 -1.04 11.71 1.36
C ARG A 86 -0.07 10.95 2.23
N SER A 87 -0.32 9.67 2.49
CA SER A 87 0.59 8.87 3.31
C SER A 87 0.73 7.42 2.87
N ILE A 88 1.95 6.91 3.02
CA ILE A 88 2.25 5.49 3.06
C ILE A 88 2.85 5.17 4.43
N GLU A 89 2.22 4.24 5.15
CA GLU A 89 2.63 3.87 6.49
C GLU A 89 3.08 2.41 6.52
N VAL A 90 4.29 2.16 7.04
CA VAL A 90 4.88 0.82 7.11
C VAL A 90 5.20 0.50 8.56
N TYR A 91 4.47 -0.48 9.11
CA TYR A 91 4.65 -0.98 10.47
C TYR A 91 5.28 -2.38 10.43
N GLY A 92 6.31 -2.59 11.25
CA GLY A 92 7.02 -3.86 11.37
C GLY A 92 8.24 -3.97 10.45
N HIS A 93 8.57 -5.20 10.03
CA HIS A 93 9.74 -5.46 9.19
C HIS A 93 9.44 -5.14 7.72
N GLY A 94 9.55 -3.87 7.39
CA GLY A 94 9.41 -3.35 6.04
C GLY A 94 10.57 -3.76 5.14
N GLY A 95 10.40 -4.86 4.40
CA GLY A 95 11.31 -5.30 3.32
C GLY A 95 11.05 -4.55 2.01
N LEU A 96 10.63 -5.28 0.97
CA LEU A 96 10.34 -4.72 -0.35
C LEU A 96 9.30 -3.58 -0.33
N VAL A 97 8.25 -3.70 0.50
CA VAL A 97 7.24 -2.65 0.69
C VAL A 97 7.87 -1.32 1.13
N LEU A 98 8.80 -1.37 2.09
CA LEU A 98 9.48 -0.17 2.59
C LEU A 98 10.35 0.45 1.51
N HIS A 99 11.11 -0.39 0.80
CA HIS A 99 11.97 0.08 -0.28
C HIS A 99 11.16 0.77 -1.38
N SER A 100 10.03 0.19 -1.80
CA SER A 100 9.12 0.83 -2.76
C SER A 100 8.53 2.13 -2.21
N ALA A 101 8.12 2.18 -0.94
CA ALA A 101 7.57 3.38 -0.33
C ALA A 101 8.59 4.54 -0.32
N MET A 102 9.85 4.25 0.01
CA MET A 102 10.94 5.23 -0.05
C MET A 102 11.22 5.69 -1.47
N ASN A 103 11.29 4.76 -2.45
CA ASN A 103 11.54 5.12 -3.85
C ASN A 103 10.41 6.00 -4.41
N ILE A 104 9.16 5.68 -4.11
CA ILE A 104 8.00 6.51 -4.49
C ILE A 104 8.13 7.91 -3.91
N GLN A 105 8.51 8.05 -2.64
CA GLN A 105 8.68 9.37 -2.02
C GLN A 105 9.82 10.17 -2.66
N GLU A 106 10.98 9.55 -2.90
CA GLU A 106 12.12 10.21 -3.53
C GLU A 106 11.76 10.70 -4.94
N GLU A 107 11.10 9.87 -5.75
CA GLU A 107 10.67 10.26 -7.09
C GLU A 107 9.64 11.40 -7.06
N GLN A 108 8.68 11.38 -6.13
CA GLN A 108 7.72 12.48 -5.96
C GLN A 108 8.43 13.78 -5.59
N ARG A 109 9.39 13.75 -4.67
CA ARG A 109 10.22 14.93 -4.31
C ARG A 109 11.02 15.46 -5.50
N ARG A 110 11.61 14.57 -6.31
CA ARG A 110 12.33 14.97 -7.54
C ARG A 110 11.43 15.66 -8.57
N LEU A 111 10.12 15.40 -8.53
CA LEU A 111 9.11 16.05 -9.36
C LEU A 111 8.48 17.29 -8.70
N GLY A 112 8.94 17.69 -7.50
CA GLY A 112 8.42 18.83 -6.74
C GLY A 112 7.16 18.53 -5.91
N ASN A 113 6.81 17.26 -5.74
CA ASN A 113 5.65 16.83 -4.97
C ASN A 113 6.06 16.42 -3.54
N ASP A 114 6.23 17.39 -2.66
CA ASP A 114 6.64 17.16 -1.26
C ASP A 114 5.49 16.76 -0.32
N GLY A 115 4.26 16.66 -0.83
CA GLY A 115 3.06 16.37 -0.04
C GLY A 115 2.95 14.93 0.47
N LEU A 116 3.71 13.99 -0.08
CA LEU A 116 3.64 12.57 0.29
C LEU A 116 4.49 12.26 1.53
N GLN A 117 3.82 11.82 2.59
CA GLN A 117 4.47 11.44 3.85
C GLN A 117 4.70 9.93 3.93
N ILE A 118 5.92 9.53 4.34
CA ILE A 118 6.24 8.13 4.66
C ILE A 118 6.42 8.00 6.16
N LEU A 119 5.61 7.16 6.79
CA LEU A 119 5.71 6.84 8.22
C LEU A 119 6.24 5.43 8.40
N ILE A 120 7.34 5.30 9.13
CA ILE A 120 7.95 4.00 9.42
C ILE A 120 7.90 3.77 10.93
N VAL A 121 7.27 2.67 11.33
CA VAL A 121 7.17 2.26 12.73
C VAL A 121 7.73 0.86 12.89
N ASN A 122 8.95 0.76 13.38
CA ASN A 122 9.63 -0.51 13.56
C ASN A 122 9.36 -1.03 14.99
N SER A 123 9.04 -2.31 15.14
CA SER A 123 8.69 -2.93 16.44
C SER A 123 9.85 -2.95 17.45
N ARG A 124 11.07 -2.55 17.04
CA ARG A 124 12.26 -2.44 17.89
C ARG A 124 12.52 -1.03 18.46
N ASN A 125 11.87 0.02 17.97
CA ASN A 125 12.00 1.38 18.51
C ASN A 125 10.64 2.08 18.53
N ARG A 126 10.19 2.49 19.72
CA ARG A 126 8.98 3.31 19.93
C ARG A 126 9.18 4.78 19.49
N THR A 127 9.75 5.00 18.32
CA THR A 127 9.87 6.32 17.71
C THR A 127 9.46 6.20 16.24
N GLY A 128 8.24 6.63 15.93
CA GLY A 128 7.85 6.84 14.54
C GLY A 128 8.77 7.90 13.95
N LEU A 129 9.62 7.51 13.01
CA LEU A 129 10.46 8.45 12.28
C LEU A 129 9.65 8.91 11.06
N CYS A 130 9.26 10.18 11.07
CA CYS A 130 8.90 10.88 9.84
C CYS A 130 10.20 11.18 9.12
N LEU A 131 10.44 10.55 7.97
CA LEU A 131 11.56 10.93 7.11
C LEU A 131 11.12 12.15 6.31
N ASN A 132 11.60 13.33 6.73
CA ASN A 132 11.41 14.60 6.03
C ASN A 132 12.28 14.72 4.78
#